data_AF-A0A2S9GDG9-F1
#
_entry.id   AF-A0A2S9GDG9-F1
#
_cell.length_a   1.000
_cell.length_b   1.000
_cell.length_c   1.000
_cell.angle_alpha   90.00
_cell.angle_beta   90.00
_cell.angle_gamma   90.00
#
_symmetry.space_group_name_H-M   'P 1'
#
loop_
_entity.id
_entity.type
_entity.pdbx_description
1 polymer ?
#
loop_
_entity_poly.entity_id
_entity_poly.type
_entity_poly.pdbx_seq_one_letter_code
_entity_poly.pdbx_strand_id
1 'polypeptide(L)'
;STDNGPHANSWPDGATTPFRSEKATNWEGAFRIPELIRWPGRSKAGAVSNEIVQHHDWLPTFVAAAGDPDIVDKLKAGHKAGADG
;
A
#
# COMPACT_ATOMS: atom_id res chain seq x y z
N SER A 1 -6.16 -0.53 2.47
CA SER A 1 -4.91 -1.02 3.06
C SER A 1 -4.95 -1.14 4.57
N THR A 2 -3.97 -1.86 5.12
CA THR A 2 -3.52 -1.77 6.52
C THR A 2 -2.02 -1.45 6.53
N ASP A 3 -1.48 -1.00 7.66
CA ASP A 3 -0.05 -0.64 7.80
C ASP A 3 0.87 -1.87 7.89
N ASN A 4 0.36 -2.96 8.47
CA ASN A 4 1.01 -4.26 8.60
C ASN A 4 -0.06 -5.38 8.64
N GLY A 5 0.40 -6.62 8.67
CA GLY A 5 -0.41 -7.81 8.97
C GLY A 5 -0.94 -7.83 10.41
N PRO A 6 -1.74 -8.84 10.79
CA PRO A 6 -2.40 -8.86 12.08
C PRO A 6 -1.43 -9.13 13.23
N HIS A 7 -1.82 -8.75 14.45
CA HIS A 7 -1.12 -9.10 15.69
C HIS A 7 -1.92 -10.25 16.36
N ALA A 8 -1.74 -11.47 15.87
CA ALA A 8 -2.55 -12.62 16.28
C ALA A 8 -2.32 -13.02 17.74
N ASN A 9 -1.18 -12.64 18.32
CA ASN A 9 -0.88 -12.78 19.76
C ASN A 9 -1.84 -12.01 20.69
N SER A 10 -2.63 -11.05 20.18
CA SER A 10 -3.54 -10.22 20.98
C SER A 10 -4.95 -10.80 21.04
N TRP A 11 -5.06 -12.14 20.98
CA TRP A 11 -6.34 -12.84 21.11
C TRP A 11 -7.09 -12.42 22.40
N PRO A 12 -8.42 -12.22 22.37
CA PRO A 12 -9.32 -12.43 21.23
C PRO A 12 -9.43 -11.24 20.25
N ASP A 13 -8.75 -10.13 20.53
CA ASP A 13 -8.89 -8.87 19.77
C ASP A 13 -8.01 -8.82 18.49
N GLY A 14 -7.13 -9.81 18.32
CA GLY A 14 -6.28 -9.99 17.13
C GLY A 14 -6.97 -10.74 15.98
N ALA A 15 -6.56 -10.45 14.74
CA ALA A 15 -6.98 -11.21 13.55
C ALA A 15 -5.96 -12.31 13.20
N THR A 16 -6.30 -13.16 12.23
CA THR A 16 -5.39 -14.18 11.68
C THR A 16 -5.31 -14.06 10.16
N THR A 17 -4.32 -14.72 9.56
CA THR A 17 -4.05 -14.70 8.12
C THR A 17 -3.65 -16.10 7.65
N PRO A 18 -3.94 -16.51 6.41
CA PRO A 18 -3.47 -17.78 5.87
C PRO A 18 -1.96 -17.77 5.57
N PHE A 19 -1.31 -16.62 5.64
CA PHE A 19 0.13 -16.47 5.39
C PHE A 19 0.95 -16.76 6.64
N ARG A 20 2.20 -17.18 6.44
CA ARG A 20 3.11 -17.52 7.55
C ARG A 20 3.34 -16.31 8.46
N SER A 21 3.20 -16.53 9.77
CA SER A 21 3.49 -15.56 10.84
C SER A 21 2.55 -14.35 10.92
N GLU A 22 2.93 -13.35 11.72
CA GLU A 22 2.15 -12.17 12.08
C GLU A 22 3.00 -10.89 12.09
N LYS A 23 2.39 -9.75 12.45
CA LYS A 23 3.06 -8.47 12.75
C LYS A 23 4.34 -8.67 13.58
N ALA A 24 5.32 -7.80 13.36
CA ALA A 24 6.65 -7.84 13.97
C ALA A 24 7.57 -8.97 13.49
N THR A 25 7.25 -9.58 12.34
CA THR A 25 8.13 -10.52 11.64
C THR A 25 8.34 -10.12 10.18
N ASN A 26 9.25 -10.81 9.46
CA ASN A 26 9.53 -10.56 8.04
C ASN A 26 8.88 -11.57 7.09
N TRP A 27 7.87 -12.30 7.55
CA TRP A 27 7.13 -13.24 6.71
C TRP A 27 5.92 -12.57 6.07
N GLU A 28 5.37 -13.21 5.04
CA GLU A 28 4.19 -12.74 4.32
C GLU A 28 3.03 -12.33 5.25
N GLY A 29 2.80 -13.05 6.35
CA GLY A 29 1.75 -12.70 7.31
C GLY A 29 1.94 -11.37 8.03
N ALA A 30 3.13 -10.75 7.96
CA ALA A 30 3.42 -9.44 8.51
C ALA A 30 3.20 -8.28 7.54
N PHE A 31 3.18 -8.54 6.22
CA PHE A 31 3.18 -7.48 5.19
C PHE A 31 2.18 -7.68 4.07
N ARG A 32 1.68 -8.91 3.85
CA ARG A 32 0.61 -9.18 2.89
C ARG A 32 -0.73 -8.84 3.54
N ILE A 33 -1.35 -7.80 3.00
CA ILE A 33 -2.52 -7.13 3.58
C ILE A 33 -3.71 -7.14 2.61
N PRO A 34 -4.95 -6.92 3.09
CA PRO A 34 -6.08 -6.65 2.22
C PRO A 34 -5.99 -5.24 1.59
N GLU A 35 -6.22 -5.15 0.28
CA GLU A 35 -6.24 -3.88 -0.47
C GLU A 35 -7.48 -3.79 -1.35
N LEU A 36 -8.12 -2.61 -1.39
CA LEU A 36 -9.28 -2.34 -2.22
C LEU A 36 -9.20 -0.92 -2.76
N ILE A 37 -9.29 -0.80 -4.08
CA ILE A 37 -9.23 0.49 -4.79
C ILE A 37 -10.59 0.71 -5.47
N ARG A 38 -11.14 1.91 -5.32
CA ARG A 38 -12.37 2.33 -6.01
C ARG A 38 -12.20 3.70 -6.63
N TRP A 39 -12.23 3.75 -7.96
CA TRP A 39 -12.20 5.00 -8.71
C TRP A 39 -13.21 4.95 -9.88
N PRO A 40 -14.44 5.46 -9.69
CA PRO A 40 -15.46 5.47 -10.74
C PRO A 40 -14.96 6.18 -12.01
N GLY A 41 -15.21 5.56 -13.17
CA GLY A 41 -14.74 6.08 -14.46
C GLY A 41 -13.24 5.89 -14.74
N ARG A 42 -12.45 5.36 -13.80
CA ARG A 42 -11.02 5.11 -13.98
C ARG A 42 -10.62 3.65 -13.75
N SER A 43 -11.11 3.04 -12.67
CA SER A 43 -10.91 1.62 -12.37
C SER A 43 -12.11 0.78 -12.83
N LYS A 44 -11.87 -0.38 -13.44
CA LYS A 44 -12.91 -1.36 -13.76
C LYS A 44 -13.53 -1.91 -12.48
N ALA A 45 -14.85 -1.78 -12.33
CA ALA A 45 -15.57 -2.30 -11.17
C ALA A 45 -15.44 -3.83 -11.07
N GLY A 46 -15.24 -4.33 -9.85
CA GLY A 46 -15.14 -5.77 -9.55
C GLY A 46 -13.90 -6.47 -10.12
N ALA A 47 -12.93 -5.71 -10.65
CA ALA A 47 -11.68 -6.30 -11.13
C ALA A 47 -10.80 -6.79 -9.96
N VAL A 48 -10.06 -7.88 -10.21
CA VAL A 48 -9.02 -8.40 -9.32
C VAL A 48 -7.68 -8.25 -10.04
N SER A 49 -6.70 -7.67 -9.36
CA SER A 49 -5.31 -7.61 -9.81
C SER A 49 -4.48 -8.56 -8.94
N ASN A 50 -3.57 -9.32 -9.57
CA ASN A 50 -2.57 -10.15 -8.90
C ASN A 50 -1.16 -9.56 -9.02
N GLU A 51 -1.04 -8.31 -9.50
CA GLU A 51 0.23 -7.61 -9.58
C GLU A 51 0.78 -7.30 -8.19
N ILE A 52 2.10 -7.14 -8.10
CA ILE A 52 2.77 -6.72 -6.88
C ILE A 52 2.55 -5.22 -6.69
N VAL A 53 2.06 -4.84 -5.52
CA VAL A 53 1.93 -3.46 -5.06
C VAL A 53 2.50 -3.35 -3.66
N GLN A 54 3.04 -2.19 -3.33
CA GLN A 54 3.56 -1.86 -2.00
C GLN A 54 2.90 -0.59 -1.48
N HIS A 55 2.89 -0.41 -0.17
CA HIS A 55 2.28 0.77 0.47
C HIS A 55 2.88 2.10 -0.03
N HIS A 56 4.17 2.09 -0.41
CA HIS A 56 4.86 3.26 -0.94
C HIS A 56 4.39 3.69 -2.33
N ASP A 57 3.69 2.84 -3.08
CA ASP A 57 3.20 3.19 -4.42
C ASP A 57 2.09 4.25 -4.35
N TRP A 58 1.42 4.38 -3.20
CA TRP A 58 0.30 5.31 -3.05
C TRP A 58 0.68 6.77 -3.15
N LEU A 59 1.83 7.16 -2.59
CA LEU A 59 2.31 8.54 -2.68
C LEU A 59 2.50 8.99 -4.15
N PRO A 60 3.34 8.34 -4.97
CA PRO A 60 3.50 8.73 -6.37
C PRO A 60 2.22 8.51 -7.17
N THR A 61 1.39 7.51 -6.85
CA THR A 61 0.10 7.32 -7.53
C THR A 61 -0.84 8.51 -7.33
N PHE A 62 -0.95 9.03 -6.10
CA PHE A 62 -1.80 10.18 -5.81
C PHE A 62 -1.24 11.49 -6.38
N VAL A 63 0.08 11.68 -6.35
CA VAL A 63 0.71 12.86 -6.96
C VAL A 63 0.54 12.86 -8.48
N ALA A 64 0.70 11.70 -9.12
CA ALA A 64 0.40 11.55 -10.55
C ALA A 64 -1.08 11.84 -10.85
N ALA A 65 -2.00 11.34 -10.03
CA ALA A 65 -3.42 11.65 -10.14
C ALA A 65 -3.75 13.13 -9.95
N ALA A 66 -2.94 13.86 -9.17
CA ALA A 66 -3.06 15.30 -8.95
C ALA A 66 -2.44 16.16 -10.07
N GLY A 67 -1.87 15.54 -11.11
CA GLY A 67 -1.40 16.24 -12.31
C GLY A 67 0.11 16.24 -12.53
N ASP A 68 0.89 15.50 -11.73
CA ASP A 68 2.34 15.33 -11.95
C ASP A 68 2.70 13.88 -12.29
N PRO A 69 2.47 13.43 -13.54
CA PRO A 69 2.66 12.04 -13.94
C PRO A 69 4.13 11.58 -13.91
N ASP A 70 5.08 12.51 -13.91
CA ASP A 70 6.53 12.23 -13.93
C ASP A 70 7.13 12.14 -12.52
N ILE A 71 6.29 12.18 -11.47
CA ILE A 71 6.74 12.25 -10.07
C ILE A 71 7.68 11.12 -9.67
N VAL A 72 7.50 9.91 -10.20
CA VAL A 72 8.37 8.76 -9.87
C VAL A 72 9.81 9.04 -10.28
N ASP A 73 10.03 9.59 -11.47
CA ASP A 73 11.39 9.87 -11.96
C ASP A 73 11.97 11.12 -11.29
N LYS A 74 11.13 12.11 -10.98
CA LYS A 74 11.52 13.26 -10.15
C LYS A 74 12.01 12.82 -8.77
N LEU A 75 11.28 11.93 -8.09
CA LEU A 75 11.66 11.41 -6.77
C LEU A 75 12.97 10.62 -6.81
N LYS A 76 13.18 9.79 -7.84
CA LYS A 76 14.47 9.10 -8.06
C LYS A 76 15.63 10.08 -8.29
N ALA A 77 15.36 11.23 -8.90
CA ALA A 77 16.34 12.30 -9.11
C ALA A 77 16.54 13.21 -7.87
N GLY A 78 15.92 12.90 -6.73
CA GLY A 78 16.09 13.66 -5.49
C GLY A 78 15.17 14.86 -5.35
N HIS A 79 14.03 14.88 -6.05
CA HIS A 79 13.01 15.92 -5.88
C HIS A 79 12.57 16.05 -4.42
N LYS A 80 12.63 17.28 -3.89
CA LYS A 80 12.08 17.64 -2.59
C LYS A 80 10.65 18.13 -2.78
N ALA A 81 9.70 17.47 -2.13
CA ALA A 81 8.30 17.91 -2.10
C ALA A 81 8.04 18.81 -0.87
N GLY A 82 7.31 19.91 -1.06
CA GLY A 82 7.03 20.91 -0.02
C GLY A 82 8.00 22.11 -0.05
N ALA A 83 7.60 23.22 0.57
CA ALA A 83 8.54 24.29 0.91
C ALA A 83 9.38 23.81 2.10
N ASP A 84 10.68 24.12 2.10
CA ASP A 84 11.52 23.95 3.28
C ASP A 84 10.85 24.76 4.42
N GLY A 85 10.34 24.07 5.43
CA GLY A 85 9.82 24.69 6.65
C GLY A 85 10.94 25.29 7.49
#